data_AF-A0AAP5EQZ4-F1
#
_entry.id   AF-A0AAP5EQZ4-F1
#
_cell.length_a   1.000
_cell.length_b   1.000
_cell.length_c   1.000
_cell.angle_alpha   90.00
_cell.angle_beta   90.00
_cell.angle_gamma   90.00
#
_symmetry.space_group_name_H-M   'P 1'
#
loop_
_entity.id
_entity.type
_entity.pdbx_description
1 polymer ?
#
loop_
_entity_poly.entity_id
_entity_poly.type
_entity_poly.pdbx_seq_one_letter_code
_entity_poly.pdbx_strand_id
1 'polypeptide(L)'
;MSTLLVQGDTSATARRASFFPTHDALDRHLLATLDRAAIGLRLYVCGDEAFIWRIRRLAGEAGMLPEEITSELDAAPRAVYCVHCSASHVYEALPEVECAGCGINLSVRQHFSQRVGAYLGVCADPDRPYLVRHA
;
A
#
# COMPACT_ATOMS: atom_id res chain seq x y z
N MET A 1 -12.55 -2.92 2.14
CA MET A 1 -12.46 -2.47 0.74
C MET A 1 -13.52 -1.43 0.48
N SER A 2 -13.15 -0.16 0.59
CA SER A 2 -13.92 0.98 0.07
C SER A 2 -12.92 2.08 -0.24
N THR A 3 -12.55 2.23 -1.52
CA THR A 3 -11.66 3.32 -1.95
C THR A 3 -12.49 4.42 -2.58
N LEU A 4 -12.38 5.65 -2.06
CA LEU A 4 -13.06 6.84 -2.54
C LEU A 4 -12.06 7.76 -3.23
N LEU A 5 -12.25 8.01 -4.53
CA LEU A 5 -11.54 9.08 -5.24
C LEU A 5 -12.41 10.34 -5.21
N VAL A 6 -11.90 11.45 -4.65
CA VAL A 6 -12.53 12.77 -4.74
C VAL A 6 -11.72 13.64 -5.69
N GLN A 7 -12.27 13.91 -6.86
CA GLN A 7 -11.74 14.91 -7.79
C GLN A 7 -12.40 16.26 -7.48
N GLY A 8 -11.60 17.28 -7.18
CA GLY A 8 -12.06 18.65 -7.05
C GLY A 8 -11.18 19.57 -7.89
N ASP A 9 -11.79 20.34 -8.78
CA ASP A 9 -11.17 21.58 -9.24
C ASP A 9 -11.50 22.69 -8.22
N THR A 10 -10.65 23.70 -8.09
CA THR A 10 -10.84 24.78 -7.11
C THR A 10 -12.08 25.67 -7.39
N SER A 11 -12.78 25.43 -8.50
CA SER A 11 -14.03 26.04 -8.95
C SER A 11 -15.23 25.06 -8.96
N ALA A 12 -15.05 23.78 -8.60
CA ALA A 12 -16.05 22.73 -8.76
C ALA A 12 -16.92 22.62 -7.50
N THR A 13 -18.19 22.99 -7.66
CA THR A 13 -19.23 22.91 -6.62
C THR A 13 -19.75 21.50 -6.35
N ALA A 14 -19.32 20.49 -7.13
CA ALA A 14 -19.80 19.10 -7.00
C ALA A 14 -18.64 18.12 -6.78
N ARG A 15 -18.61 17.49 -5.59
CA ARG A 15 -17.71 16.39 -5.29
C ARG A 15 -18.26 15.11 -5.91
N ARG A 16 -17.64 14.64 -7.00
CA ARG A 16 -18.00 13.37 -7.63
C ARG A 16 -17.22 12.23 -6.95
N ALA A 17 -17.94 11.35 -6.28
CA ALA A 17 -17.40 10.13 -5.67
C ALA A 17 -17.52 8.95 -6.64
N SER A 18 -16.46 8.16 -6.78
CA SER A 18 -16.50 6.88 -7.49
C SER A 18 -15.93 5.77 -6.60
N PHE A 19 -16.57 4.60 -6.62
CA PHE A 19 -16.15 3.43 -5.86
C PHE A 19 -15.72 2.32 -6.81
N PHE A 20 -14.61 1.67 -6.50
CA PHE A 20 -14.04 0.61 -7.32
C PHE A 20 -14.02 -0.71 -6.56
N PRO A 21 -14.41 -1.83 -7.21
CA PRO A 21 -14.49 -3.13 -6.56
C PRO A 21 -13.11 -3.79 -6.39
N THR A 22 -12.08 -3.32 -7.09
CA THR A 22 -10.71 -3.86 -7.03
C THR A 22 -9.68 -2.73 -7.19
N HIS A 23 -8.46 -2.96 -6.69
CA HIS A 23 -7.33 -2.04 -6.91
C HIS A 23 -7.03 -1.86 -8.40
N ASP A 24 -7.05 -2.93 -9.20
CA ASP A 24 -6.79 -2.82 -10.65
C ASP A 24 -7.84 -1.97 -11.40
N ALA A 25 -9.09 -1.94 -10.92
CA ALA A 25 -10.12 -1.07 -11.50
C ALA A 25 -9.87 0.40 -11.14
N LEU A 26 -9.46 0.67 -9.89
CA LEU A 26 -9.05 2.00 -9.45
C LEU A 26 -7.82 2.49 -10.21
N ASP A 27 -6.78 1.67 -10.33
CA ASP A 27 -5.52 2.05 -10.98
C ASP A 27 -5.74 2.48 -12.43
N ARG A 28 -6.52 1.69 -13.18
CA ARG A 28 -6.91 2.04 -14.56
C ARG A 28 -7.67 3.35 -14.62
N HIS A 29 -8.58 3.58 -13.68
CA HIS A 29 -9.36 4.82 -13.64
C HIS A 29 -8.48 6.03 -13.28
N LEU A 30 -7.59 5.88 -12.31
CA LEU A 30 -6.62 6.91 -11.91
C LEU A 30 -5.74 7.29 -13.09
N LEU A 31 -5.10 6.32 -13.76
CA LEU A 31 -4.23 6.58 -14.91
C LEU A 31 -4.98 7.28 -16.05
N ALA A 32 -6.19 6.83 -16.38
CA ALA A 32 -7.03 7.49 -17.39
C ALA A 32 -7.50 8.90 -16.97
N THR A 33 -7.50 9.21 -15.68
CA THR A 33 -7.83 10.54 -15.16
C THR A 33 -6.62 11.46 -15.27
N LEU A 34 -5.44 10.98 -14.86
CA LEU A 34 -4.18 11.71 -14.95
C LEU A 34 -3.81 12.03 -16.41
N ASP A 35 -4.03 11.09 -17.32
CA ASP A 35 -3.77 11.26 -18.76
C ASP A 35 -4.58 12.42 -19.40
N ARG A 36 -5.77 12.71 -18.85
CA ARG A 36 -6.64 13.79 -19.34
C ARG A 36 -6.58 15.06 -18.48
N ALA A 37 -5.76 15.06 -17.44
CA ALA A 37 -5.67 16.17 -16.51
C ALA A 37 -4.88 17.34 -17.11
N ALA A 38 -5.28 18.56 -16.75
CA ALA A 38 -4.49 19.76 -17.05
C ALA A 38 -3.44 20.01 -15.97
N ILE A 39 -2.46 20.86 -16.29
CA ILE A 39 -1.44 21.34 -15.33
C ILE A 39 -2.14 21.97 -14.11
N GLY A 40 -1.60 21.69 -12.93
CA GLY A 40 -2.13 22.19 -11.65
C GLY A 40 -3.05 21.23 -10.91
N LEU A 41 -3.24 20.01 -11.41
CA LEU A 41 -3.90 18.93 -10.67
C LEU A 41 -3.11 18.60 -9.39
N ARG A 42 -3.81 18.42 -8.28
CA ARG A 42 -3.24 17.89 -7.04
C ARG A 42 -3.93 16.60 -6.65
N LEU A 43 -3.15 15.62 -6.23
CA LEU A 43 -3.64 14.33 -5.79
C LEU A 43 -3.62 14.25 -4.26
N TYR A 44 -4.76 13.95 -3.67
CA TYR A 44 -4.86 13.59 -2.26
C TYR A 44 -5.15 12.10 -2.14
N VAL A 45 -4.37 11.39 -1.35
CA VAL A 45 -4.55 9.95 -1.09
C VAL A 45 -4.62 9.70 0.42
N CYS A 46 -5.60 8.92 0.84
CA CYS A 46 -5.75 8.47 2.23
C CYS A 46 -6.01 6.97 2.25
N GLY A 47 -5.40 6.28 3.22
CA GLY A 47 -5.55 4.83 3.40
C GLY A 47 -4.36 4.23 4.11
N ASP A 48 -4.22 2.90 4.03
CA ASP A 48 -3.05 2.22 4.58
C ASP A 48 -1.77 2.54 3.79
N GLU A 49 -0.62 2.23 4.40
CA GLU A 49 0.69 2.57 3.85
C GLU A 49 0.94 1.92 2.49
N ALA A 50 0.55 0.65 2.32
CA ALA A 50 0.72 -0.07 1.06
C ALA A 50 -0.09 0.58 -0.07
N PHE A 51 -1.34 0.95 0.23
CA PHE A 51 -2.23 1.66 -0.69
C PHE A 51 -1.66 3.02 -1.09
N ILE A 52 -1.22 3.84 -0.13
CA ILE A 52 -0.62 5.15 -0.40
C ILE A 52 0.57 5.02 -1.34
N TRP A 53 1.51 4.12 -1.04
CA TRP A 53 2.70 3.94 -1.87
C TRP A 53 2.38 3.39 -3.26
N ARG A 54 1.37 2.52 -3.40
CA ARG A 54 0.88 2.07 -4.71
C ARG A 54 0.40 3.26 -5.55
N ILE A 55 -0.46 4.11 -4.99
CA ILE A 55 -1.02 5.27 -5.70
C ILE A 55 0.06 6.30 -6.03
N ARG A 56 0.97 6.58 -5.09
CA ARG A 56 2.11 7.50 -5.32
C ARG A 56 2.99 7.01 -6.46
N ARG A 57 3.26 5.70 -6.52
CA ARG A 57 4.03 5.10 -7.61
C ARG A 57 3.33 5.29 -8.96
N LEU A 58 2.04 4.94 -9.06
CA LEU A 58 1.27 5.07 -10.31
C LEU A 58 1.19 6.53 -10.77
N ALA A 59 0.97 7.47 -9.84
CA ALA A 59 0.95 8.90 -10.14
C ALA A 59 2.31 9.40 -10.63
N GLY A 60 3.40 8.96 -10.00
CA GLY A 60 4.76 9.29 -10.44
C GLY A 60 5.11 8.70 -11.81
N GLU A 61 4.69 7.47 -12.10
CA GLU A 61 4.82 6.85 -13.43
C GLU A 61 4.02 7.61 -14.50
N ALA A 62 2.91 8.27 -14.11
CA ALA A 62 2.12 9.16 -14.97
C ALA A 62 2.67 10.61 -15.05
N GLY A 63 3.79 10.90 -14.40
CA GLY A 63 4.50 12.19 -14.49
C GLY A 63 4.20 13.20 -13.38
N MET A 64 3.43 12.84 -12.35
CA MET A 64 3.21 13.72 -11.20
C MET A 64 4.48 13.85 -10.34
N LEU A 65 4.72 15.04 -9.81
CA LEU A 65 5.81 15.32 -8.89
C LEU A 65 5.42 14.99 -7.44
N PRO A 66 6.38 14.63 -6.56
CA PRO A 66 6.09 14.30 -5.17
C PRO A 66 5.33 15.39 -4.39
N GLU A 67 5.55 16.67 -4.73
CA GLU A 67 4.92 17.84 -4.09
C GLU A 67 3.46 18.05 -4.52
N GLU A 68 3.06 17.45 -5.64
CA GLU A 68 1.68 17.46 -6.15
C GLU A 68 0.81 16.39 -5.48
N ILE A 69 1.42 15.50 -4.68
CA ILE A 69 0.75 14.37 -4.03
C ILE A 69 0.80 14.51 -2.50
N THR A 70 -0.34 14.84 -1.91
CA THR A 70 -0.53 14.84 -0.45
C THR A 70 -1.08 13.49 0.00
N SER A 71 -0.55 12.95 1.10
CA SER A 71 -0.95 11.64 1.63
C SER A 71 -1.28 11.72 3.11
N GLU A 72 -2.32 11.00 3.52
CA GLU A 72 -2.71 10.82 4.92
C GLU A 72 -2.77 9.32 5.25
N LEU A 73 -1.93 8.89 6.19
CA LEU A 73 -1.88 7.50 6.63
C LEU A 73 -3.02 7.25 7.61
N ASP A 74 -3.91 6.32 7.28
CA ASP A 74 -4.83 5.75 8.26
C ASP A 74 -4.01 4.86 9.21
N ALA A 75 -4.27 4.93 10.51
CA ALA A 75 -3.47 4.30 11.59
C ALA A 75 -3.60 2.76 11.64
N ALA A 76 -3.77 2.15 10.48
CA ALA A 76 -4.23 0.80 10.24
C ALA A 76 -3.05 -0.17 9.97
N PRO A 77 -3.32 -1.49 9.88
CA PRO A 77 -2.31 -2.54 9.99
C PRO A 77 -1.21 -2.49 8.91
N ARG A 78 -0.03 -3.04 9.24
CA ARG A 78 1.16 -3.09 8.39
C ARG A 78 1.15 -4.31 7.50
N ALA A 79 1.44 -4.13 6.21
CA ALA A 79 1.82 -5.23 5.34
C ALA A 79 3.24 -5.69 5.68
N VAL A 80 3.44 -6.99 5.92
CA VAL A 80 4.74 -7.61 6.22
C VAL A 80 5.05 -8.66 5.15
N TYR A 81 6.20 -8.51 4.50
CA TYR A 81 6.76 -9.45 3.54
C TYR A 81 7.64 -10.48 4.24
N CYS A 82 7.31 -11.76 4.11
CA CYS A 82 8.09 -12.85 4.67
C CYS A 82 9.24 -13.24 3.74
N VAL A 83 10.49 -13.15 4.21
CA VAL A 83 11.66 -13.57 3.42
C VAL A 83 11.71 -15.09 3.15
N HIS A 84 11.00 -15.91 3.92
CA HIS A 84 11.03 -17.36 3.77
C HIS A 84 10.14 -17.86 2.65
N CYS A 85 8.88 -17.41 2.60
CA CYS A 85 7.92 -17.85 1.59
C CYS A 85 7.62 -16.82 0.51
N SER A 86 8.22 -15.62 0.60
CA SER A 86 7.99 -14.50 -0.33
C SER A 86 6.54 -14.01 -0.40
N ALA A 87 5.70 -14.37 0.57
CA ALA A 87 4.32 -13.88 0.69
C ALA A 87 4.26 -12.64 1.59
N SER A 88 3.32 -11.74 1.28
CA SER A 88 2.99 -10.57 2.11
C SER A 88 1.63 -10.76 2.76
N HIS A 89 1.54 -10.46 4.06
CA HIS A 89 0.29 -10.50 4.82
C HIS A 89 0.14 -9.23 5.66
N VAL A 90 -1.09 -8.91 6.06
CA VAL A 90 -1.42 -7.72 6.83
C VAL A 90 -1.52 -8.08 8.31
N TYR A 91 -0.83 -7.32 9.16
CA TYR A 91 -0.75 -7.54 10.61
C TYR A 91 -0.94 -6.23 11.36
N GLU A 92 -1.37 -6.29 12.62
CA GLU A 92 -1.19 -5.16 13.53
C GLU A 92 0.28 -4.74 13.61
N ALA A 93 0.56 -3.49 13.98
CA ALA A 93 1.90 -2.91 13.99
C ALA A 93 2.78 -3.43 15.15
N LEU A 94 2.94 -4.74 15.25
CA LEU A 94 3.72 -5.44 16.27
C LEU A 94 5.16 -5.67 15.78
N PRO A 95 6.13 -5.73 16.72
CA PRO A 95 7.53 -6.01 16.38
C PRO A 95 7.77 -7.47 15.95
N GLU A 96 6.86 -8.38 16.29
CA GLU A 96 6.90 -9.79 15.89
C GLU A 96 5.53 -10.29 15.47
N VAL A 97 5.49 -11.13 14.44
CA VAL A 97 4.25 -11.69 13.87
C VAL A 97 4.47 -13.11 13.34
N GLU A 98 3.47 -13.98 13.44
CA GLU A 98 3.52 -15.30 12.81
C GLU A 98 3.16 -15.22 11.32
N CYS A 99 4.00 -15.75 10.44
CA CYS A 99 3.74 -15.76 9.00
C CYS A 99 2.52 -16.63 8.66
N ALA A 100 1.44 -16.06 8.11
CA ALA A 100 0.25 -16.83 7.75
C ALA A 100 0.49 -17.87 6.63
N GLY A 101 1.54 -17.70 5.82
CA GLY A 101 1.92 -18.64 4.76
C GLY A 101 2.78 -19.82 5.26
N CYS A 102 3.83 -19.55 6.02
CA CYS A 102 4.81 -20.58 6.43
C CYS A 102 4.80 -20.93 7.93
N GLY A 103 4.12 -20.15 8.77
CA GLY A 103 4.02 -20.31 10.23
C GLY A 103 5.24 -19.86 11.02
N ILE A 104 6.33 -19.43 10.35
CA ILE A 104 7.53 -18.96 11.05
C ILE A 104 7.23 -17.64 11.76
N ASN A 105 7.66 -17.52 13.02
CA ASN A 105 7.62 -16.24 13.74
C ASN A 105 8.65 -15.27 13.14
N LEU A 106 8.19 -14.09 12.76
CA LEU A 106 8.96 -13.07 12.06
C LEU A 106 9.20 -11.86 12.95
N SER A 107 10.44 -11.41 13.04
CA SER A 107 10.77 -10.08 13.53
C SER A 107 10.58 -9.06 12.41
N VAL A 108 9.68 -8.09 12.63
CA VAL A 108 9.31 -7.05 11.68
C VAL A 108 10.30 -5.89 11.78
N ARG A 109 11.01 -5.61 10.68
CA ARG A 109 11.91 -4.45 10.61
C ARG A 109 11.11 -3.16 10.48
N GLN A 110 11.63 -2.07 11.03
CA GLN A 110 10.99 -0.74 10.99
C GLN A 110 11.08 -0.05 9.61
N HIS A 111 11.88 -0.58 8.69
CA HIS A 111 12.05 -0.01 7.36
C HIS A 111 11.00 -0.54 6.38
N PHE A 112 10.11 0.35 5.92
CA PHE A 112 9.12 0.04 4.89
C PHE A 112 9.75 0.04 3.50
N SER A 113 9.53 -1.01 2.72
CA SER A 113 9.96 -1.08 1.33
C SER A 113 8.88 -0.56 0.40
N GLN A 114 9.09 0.63 -0.18
CA GLN A 114 8.18 1.21 -1.18
C GLN A 114 8.02 0.31 -2.41
N ARG A 115 9.09 -0.37 -2.84
CA ARG A 115 9.07 -1.26 -3.99
C ARG A 115 8.18 -2.48 -3.78
N VAL A 116 8.20 -3.06 -2.59
CA VAL A 116 7.42 -4.27 -2.25
C VAL A 116 6.05 -3.88 -1.68
N GLY A 117 5.89 -2.67 -1.15
CA GLY A 117 4.70 -2.22 -0.46
C GLY A 117 4.53 -2.84 0.93
N ALA A 118 5.62 -3.24 1.58
CA ALA A 118 5.58 -3.96 2.86
C ALA A 118 6.84 -3.74 3.71
N TYR A 119 6.71 -3.95 5.01
CA TYR A 119 7.81 -4.09 5.95
C TYR A 119 8.47 -5.45 5.81
N LEU A 120 9.77 -5.52 6.05
CA LEU A 120 10.52 -6.78 5.95
C LEU A 120 10.34 -7.62 7.22
N GLY A 121 9.79 -8.83 7.08
CA GLY A 121 9.73 -9.84 8.14
C GLY A 121 10.80 -10.90 7.95
N VAL A 122 11.70 -11.03 8.93
CA VAL A 122 12.78 -12.03 8.95
C VAL A 122 12.59 -12.99 10.12
N CYS A 123 13.17 -14.19 10.06
CA CYS A 123 13.07 -15.15 11.17
C CYS A 123 13.45 -14.48 12.51
N ALA A 124 12.56 -14.57 13.50
CA ALA A 124 12.81 -14.05 14.85
C ALA A 124 13.82 -14.90 15.62
N ASP A 125 13.76 -16.23 15.43
CA ASP A 125 14.66 -17.20 16.06
C ASP A 125 15.61 -17.81 15.00
N PRO A 126 16.85 -17.32 14.88
CA PRO A 126 17.80 -17.83 13.89
C PRO A 126 18.20 -19.29 14.12
N ASP A 127 18.02 -19.83 15.33
CA ASP A 127 18.30 -21.24 15.64
C ASP A 127 17.16 -22.17 15.17
N ARG A 128 15.99 -21.59 14.83
CA ARG A 128 14.83 -22.31 14.30
C ARG A 128 14.28 -21.67 13.01
N PRO A 129 15.07 -21.67 11.91
CA PRO A 129 14.72 -20.95 10.69
C PRO A 129 13.65 -21.64 9.82
N TYR A 130 13.09 -22.76 10.27
CA TYR A 130 12.05 -23.53 9.58
C TYR A 130 11.09 -24.15 10.60
N LEU A 131 9.82 -24.31 10.22
CA LEU A 131 8.90 -25.20 10.91
C LEU A 131 8.96 -26.57 10.26
N VAL A 132 9.23 -27.61 11.06
CA VAL A 132 9.06 -29.00 10.61
C VAL A 132 7.56 -29.25 10.48
N ARG A 133 7.04 -29.21 9.25
CA ARG A 133 5.69 -29.68 8.99
C ARG A 133 5.69 -31.20 9.09
N HIS A 134 5.26 -31.73 10.22
CA HIS A 134 4.87 -33.13 10.30
C HIS A 134 3.62 -33.30 9.43
N ALA A 135 3.80 -34.04 8.33
CA ALA A 135 2.73 -34.44 7.42
C ALA A 135 1.72 -35.36 8.12
#